data_AF-A0A924SDL9-F1
#
_entry.id   AF-A0A924SDL9-F1
#
_cell.length_a   1.000
_cell.length_b   1.000
_cell.length_c   1.000
_cell.angle_alpha   90.00
_cell.angle_beta   90.00
_cell.angle_gamma   90.00
#
_symmetry.space_group_name_H-M   'P 1'
#
loop_
_entity.id
_entity.type
_entity.pdbx_description
1 polymer ?
#
loop_
_entity_poly.entity_id
_entity_poly.type
_entity_poly.pdbx_seq_one_letter_code
_entity_poly.pdbx_strand_id
1 'polypeptide(L)'
;MLDLGVGSLLHDDRAGTYNAVGPEPATTLAELVQTCAEAAGSTIELVPVDPAGVDPGFPLVLGDPSWDVMFRRSAAPARAAGLTATPLVATAEAVLAWDRSRGEPDLSVGLTPEREAELL
;
A
#
# COMPACT_ATOMS: atom_id res chain seq x y z
N MET A 1 8.99 -21.98 -15.89
CA MET A 1 7.67 -21.77 -15.25
C MET A 1 7.28 -20.36 -15.59
N LEU A 2 6.35 -20.18 -16.54
CA LEU A 2 5.93 -18.85 -16.97
C LEU A 2 5.21 -18.20 -15.79
N ASP A 3 5.63 -16.99 -15.45
CA ASP A 3 5.00 -16.19 -14.40
C ASP A 3 3.55 -15.87 -14.84
N LEU A 4 2.56 -16.27 -14.04
CA LEU A 4 1.13 -16.09 -14.32
C LEU A 4 0.70 -14.64 -14.05
N GLY A 5 1.43 -13.68 -14.63
CA GLY A 5 1.14 -12.25 -14.57
C GLY A 5 0.10 -11.81 -15.60
N VAL A 6 -0.24 -10.52 -15.59
CA VAL A 6 -1.24 -9.91 -16.50
C VAL A 6 -0.91 -10.15 -17.98
N GLY A 7 0.37 -10.27 -18.34
CA GLY A 7 0.79 -10.58 -19.72
C GLY A 7 0.24 -11.92 -20.24
N SER A 8 0.04 -12.91 -19.36
CA SER A 8 -0.55 -14.20 -19.75
C SER A 8 -1.98 -14.06 -20.26
N LEU A 9 -2.76 -13.09 -19.77
CA LEU A 9 -4.11 -12.85 -20.27
C LEU A 9 -4.10 -12.46 -21.75
N LEU A 10 -3.11 -11.65 -22.17
CA LEU A 10 -2.95 -11.23 -23.55
C LEU A 10 -2.46 -12.37 -24.44
N HIS A 11 -1.45 -13.12 -23.98
CA HIS A 11 -0.89 -14.22 -24.76
C HIS A 11 -1.89 -15.36 -25.01
N ASP A 12 -2.79 -15.59 -24.05
CA ASP A 12 -3.78 -16.67 -24.11
C ASP A 12 -5.16 -16.21 -24.64
N ASP A 13 -5.28 -14.97 -25.10
CA ASP A 13 -6.54 -14.35 -25.57
C ASP A 13 -7.70 -14.45 -24.55
N ARG A 14 -7.38 -14.30 -23.26
CA ARG A 14 -8.33 -14.39 -22.13
C ARG A 14 -8.93 -13.03 -21.85
N ALA A 15 -9.82 -12.59 -22.74
CA ALA A 15 -10.54 -11.33 -22.59
C ALA A 15 -11.45 -11.31 -21.35
N GLY A 16 -11.56 -10.14 -20.70
CA GLY A 16 -12.42 -9.94 -19.55
C GLY A 16 -12.04 -8.72 -18.71
N THR A 17 -12.82 -8.47 -17.67
CA THR A 17 -12.54 -7.41 -16.68
C THR A 17 -11.91 -8.03 -15.44
N TYR A 18 -10.71 -7.57 -15.10
CA TYR A 18 -9.94 -8.05 -13.96
C TYR A 18 -9.49 -6.86 -13.11
N ASN A 19 -9.62 -6.97 -11.78
CA ASN A 19 -9.08 -5.98 -10.86
C ASN A 19 -7.73 -6.48 -10.31
N ALA A 20 -6.67 -5.70 -10.48
CA ALA A 20 -5.37 -5.94 -9.86
C ALA A 20 -5.33 -5.22 -8.50
N VAL A 21 -5.86 -5.89 -7.48
CA VAL A 21 -5.96 -5.34 -6.12
C VAL A 21 -5.38 -6.31 -5.10
N GLY A 22 -5.14 -5.82 -3.90
CA GLY A 22 -4.54 -6.57 -2.80
C GLY A 22 -5.37 -7.78 -2.33
N PRO A 23 -4.94 -8.42 -1.23
CA PRO A 23 -5.59 -9.61 -0.71
C PRO A 23 -7.04 -9.34 -0.24
N GLU A 24 -7.77 -10.42 0.01
CA GLU A 24 -9.04 -10.38 0.72
C GLU A 24 -8.91 -11.22 2.00
N PRO A 25 -9.16 -10.66 3.21
CA PRO A 25 -9.61 -9.28 3.47
C PRO A 25 -8.58 -8.21 3.07
N ALA A 26 -9.07 -6.99 2.83
CA ALA A 26 -8.24 -5.87 2.38
C ALA A 26 -7.25 -5.45 3.47
N THR A 27 -6.02 -5.14 3.07
CA THR A 27 -4.99 -4.60 3.96
C THR A 27 -5.40 -3.23 4.50
N THR A 28 -5.33 -3.07 5.81
CA THR A 28 -5.54 -1.81 6.51
C THR A 28 -4.29 -0.91 6.43
N LEU A 29 -4.44 0.39 6.69
CA LEU A 29 -3.28 1.29 6.79
C LEU A 29 -2.33 0.87 7.91
N ALA A 30 -2.86 0.38 9.04
CA ALA A 30 -2.05 -0.11 10.15
C ALA A 30 -1.18 -1.31 9.73
N GLU A 31 -1.76 -2.29 9.03
CA GLU A 31 -1.03 -3.45 8.52
C GLU A 31 0.01 -3.06 7.46
N LEU A 32 -0.29 -2.07 6.61
CA LEU A 32 0.68 -1.52 5.66
C LEU A 32 1.90 -0.94 6.39
N VAL A 33 1.69 -0.07 7.39
CA VAL A 33 2.78 0.54 8.16
C VAL A 33 3.60 -0.53 8.90
N GLN A 34 2.93 -1.51 9.51
CA GLN A 34 3.59 -2.64 10.18
C GLN A 34 4.43 -3.48 9.21
N THR A 35 3.91 -3.77 8.02
CA THR A 35 4.64 -4.53 6.98
C THR A 35 5.87 -3.76 6.51
N CYS A 36 5.78 -2.43 6.37
CA CYS A 36 6.93 -1.59 6.04
C CYS A 36 8.00 -1.61 7.15
N ALA A 37 7.58 -1.59 8.42
CA ALA A 37 8.50 -1.69 9.55
C ALA A 37 9.21 -3.06 9.61
N GLU A 38 8.48 -4.15 9.36
CA GLU A 38 9.04 -5.49 9.21
C GLU A 38 10.12 -5.52 8.11
N ALA A 39 9.80 -5.03 6.91
CA ALA A 39 10.75 -4.96 5.79
C ALA A 39 11.97 -4.08 6.10
N ALA A 40 11.80 -3.04 6.93
CA ALA A 40 12.89 -2.17 7.36
C ALA A 40 13.72 -2.74 8.52
N GLY A 41 13.28 -3.83 9.15
CA GLY A 41 13.88 -4.36 10.38
C GLY A 41 13.73 -3.41 11.57
N SER A 42 12.68 -2.60 11.60
CA SER A 42 12.40 -1.63 12.65
C SER A 42 11.22 -2.06 13.52
N THR A 43 11.21 -1.57 14.76
CA THR A 43 10.06 -1.67 15.66
C THR A 43 9.39 -0.31 15.73
N ILE A 44 8.07 -0.27 15.56
CA ILE A 44 7.28 0.96 15.56
C ILE A 44 6.11 0.87 16.53
N GLU A 45 5.65 2.03 17.00
CA GLU A 45 4.38 2.22 17.68
C GLU A 45 3.47 3.06 16.78
N LEU A 46 2.20 2.65 16.65
CA LEU A 46 1.21 3.42 15.91
C LEU A 46 0.50 4.39 16.87
N VAL A 47 0.79 5.67 16.74
CA VAL A 47 0.17 6.74 17.53
C VAL A 47 -0.94 7.41 16.72
N PRO A 48 -2.21 7.28 17.12
CA PRO A 48 -3.29 8.04 16.49
C PRO A 48 -3.19 9.52 16.88
N VAL A 49 -3.16 10.41 15.89
CA VAL A 49 -3.16 11.87 16.08
C VAL A 49 -4.49 12.48 15.62
N ASP A 50 -4.80 13.69 16.10
CA ASP A 50 -5.99 14.41 15.64
C ASP A 50 -5.86 14.76 14.14
N PRO A 51 -6.78 14.32 13.27
CA PRO A 51 -6.74 14.64 11.85
C PRO A 51 -6.84 16.14 11.56
N ALA A 52 -7.36 16.97 12.48
CA ALA A 52 -7.35 18.42 12.35
C ALA A 52 -5.92 19.02 12.48
N GLY A 53 -4.97 18.25 13.02
CA GLY A 53 -3.58 18.65 13.18
C GLY A 53 -2.72 18.47 11.93
N VAL A 54 -3.22 17.77 10.90
CA VAL A 54 -2.54 17.43 9.64
C VAL A 54 -3.28 17.99 8.43
N ASP A 55 -2.58 18.18 7.31
CA ASP A 55 -3.21 18.65 6.08
C ASP A 55 -4.29 17.64 5.61
N PRO A 56 -5.46 18.13 5.14
CA PRO A 56 -6.54 17.26 4.66
C PRO A 56 -6.06 16.32 3.55
N GLY A 57 -6.14 15.01 3.80
CA GLY A 57 -5.81 13.98 2.82
C GLY A 57 -4.43 13.33 2.99
N PHE A 58 -3.67 13.65 4.05
CA PHE A 58 -2.39 12.99 4.33
C PHE A 58 -2.32 12.36 5.75
N PRO A 59 -1.96 11.07 5.90
CA PRO A 59 -2.07 10.03 4.86
C PRO A 59 -3.52 9.95 4.38
N LEU A 60 -3.82 9.35 3.22
CA LEU A 60 -5.16 9.27 2.59
C LEU A 60 -6.23 8.51 3.42
N VAL A 61 -6.36 8.84 4.70
CA VAL A 61 -7.31 8.35 5.68
C VAL A 61 -8.50 9.28 5.61
N LEU A 62 -9.53 8.80 4.93
CA LEU A 62 -10.80 9.51 4.80
C LEU A 62 -11.65 9.13 6.02
N GLY A 63 -11.94 10.10 6.88
CA GLY A 63 -12.64 9.87 8.15
C GLY A 63 -14.13 9.57 8.02
N ASP A 64 -14.74 9.80 6.85
CA ASP A 64 -16.13 9.47 6.57
C ASP A 64 -16.24 8.03 6.01
N PRO A 65 -16.91 7.10 6.72
CA PRO A 65 -17.06 5.70 6.28
C PRO A 65 -17.76 5.53 4.93
N SER A 66 -18.48 6.55 4.44
CA SER A 66 -19.08 6.50 3.10
C SER A 66 -18.03 6.35 1.98
N TRP A 67 -16.78 6.74 2.25
CA TRP A 67 -15.66 6.64 1.32
C TRP A 67 -15.03 5.25 1.26
N ASP A 68 -15.36 4.34 2.18
CA ASP A 68 -14.86 2.96 2.18
C ASP A 68 -15.10 2.24 0.85
N VAL A 69 -16.20 2.58 0.16
CA VAL A 69 -16.55 2.00 -1.15
C VAL A 69 -15.45 2.22 -2.20
N MET A 70 -14.63 3.27 -2.05
CA MET A 70 -13.52 3.56 -2.95
C MET A 70 -12.36 2.57 -2.80
N PHE A 71 -12.19 2.02 -1.60
CA PHE A 71 -11.13 1.05 -1.27
C PHE A 71 -11.59 -0.40 -1.37
N ARG A 72 -12.87 -0.64 -1.72
CA ARG A 72 -13.45 -1.98 -1.85
C ARG A 72 -13.56 -2.38 -3.32
N ARG A 73 -12.67 -3.28 -3.74
CA ARG A 73 -12.67 -3.93 -5.07
C ARG A 73 -12.36 -5.41 -4.89
N SER A 74 -13.02 -6.27 -5.68
CA SER A 74 -12.80 -7.71 -5.63
C SER A 74 -11.81 -8.15 -6.71
N ALA A 75 -10.79 -8.90 -6.30
CA ALA A 75 -9.89 -9.62 -7.21
C ALA A 75 -10.43 -11.00 -7.61
N ALA A 76 -11.68 -11.36 -7.28
CA ALA A 76 -12.21 -12.70 -7.54
C ALA A 76 -12.10 -13.13 -9.02
N PRO A 77 -12.41 -12.31 -10.04
CA PRO A 77 -12.19 -12.69 -11.44
C PRO A 77 -10.72 -12.94 -11.77
N ALA A 78 -9.80 -12.14 -11.21
CA ALA A 78 -8.36 -12.28 -11.42
C ALA A 78 -7.83 -13.58 -10.80
N ARG A 79 -8.23 -13.88 -9.56
CA ARG A 79 -7.87 -15.12 -8.86
C ARG A 79 -8.44 -16.36 -9.54
N ALA A 80 -9.67 -16.29 -10.04
CA ALA A 80 -10.27 -17.37 -10.82
C ALA A 80 -9.52 -17.65 -12.14
N ALA A 81 -8.87 -16.63 -12.71
CA ALA A 81 -8.00 -16.76 -13.87
C ALA A 81 -6.56 -17.21 -13.53
N GLY A 82 -6.27 -17.53 -12.25
CA GLY A 82 -4.97 -17.98 -11.78
C GLY A 82 -3.94 -16.85 -11.55
N LEU A 83 -4.35 -15.59 -11.60
CA LEU A 83 -3.47 -14.46 -11.30
C LEU A 83 -3.25 -14.36 -9.79
N THR A 84 -2.01 -14.08 -9.40
CA THR A 84 -1.61 -13.85 -8.02
C THR A 84 -1.14 -12.41 -7.83
N ALA A 85 -1.19 -11.92 -6.59
CA ALA A 85 -0.59 -10.65 -6.21
C ALA A 85 0.74 -10.90 -5.53
N THR A 86 1.72 -10.03 -5.78
CA THR A 86 2.98 -10.01 -5.02
C THR A 86 2.67 -9.74 -3.54
N PRO A 87 3.25 -10.51 -2.59
CA PRO A 87 3.11 -10.22 -1.17
C PRO A 87 3.54 -8.79 -0.84
N LEU A 88 2.83 -8.14 0.08
CA LEU A 88 3.09 -6.73 0.41
C LEU A 88 4.52 -6.52 0.94
N VAL A 89 5.02 -7.44 1.78
CA VAL A 89 6.38 -7.37 2.33
C VAL A 89 7.45 -7.37 1.24
N ALA A 90 7.29 -8.19 0.19
CA ALA A 90 8.23 -8.24 -0.93
C ALA A 90 8.22 -6.90 -1.72
N THR A 91 7.04 -6.28 -1.85
CA THR A 91 6.94 -4.93 -2.43
C THR A 91 7.62 -3.90 -1.54
N ALA A 92 7.41 -3.94 -0.22
CA ALA A 92 8.02 -3.02 0.73
C ALA A 92 9.56 -3.13 0.74
N GLU A 93 10.10 -4.35 0.76
CA GLU A 93 11.54 -4.62 0.67
C GLU A 93 12.14 -4.06 -0.63
N ALA A 94 11.47 -4.31 -1.77
CA ALA A 94 11.94 -3.83 -3.07
C ALA A 94 11.93 -2.31 -3.17
N VAL A 95 10.87 -1.66 -2.67
CA VAL A 95 10.76 -0.19 -2.63
C VAL A 95 11.82 0.40 -1.70
N LEU A 96 12.04 -0.18 -0.52
CA LEU A 96 13.06 0.29 0.42
C LEU A 96 14.48 0.14 -0.16
N ALA A 97 14.76 -0.97 -0.83
CA ALA A 97 16.04 -1.18 -1.50
C ALA A 97 16.25 -0.14 -2.62
N TRP A 98 15.21 0.16 -3.40
CA TRP A 98 15.25 1.21 -4.41
C TRP A 98 15.48 2.60 -3.79
N ASP A 99 14.79 2.97 -2.72
CA ASP A 99 14.92 4.29 -2.09
C ASP A 99 16.32 4.50 -1.48
N ARG A 100 16.89 3.47 -0.86
CA ARG A 100 18.29 3.45 -0.42
C ARG A 100 19.27 3.61 -1.57
N SER A 101 19.01 2.95 -2.70
CA SER A 101 19.91 3.01 -3.86
C SER A 101 20.03 4.41 -4.49
N ARG A 102 19.01 5.25 -4.30
CA ARG A 102 19.01 6.66 -4.76
C ARG A 102 19.44 7.65 -3.67
N GLY A 103 19.80 7.19 -2.48
CA GLY A 103 20.38 7.99 -1.39
C GLY A 103 19.40 8.70 -0.47
N GLU A 104 18.13 8.26 -0.38
CA GLU A 104 17.13 8.74 0.60
C GLU A 104 17.10 10.27 0.80
N PRO A 105 16.94 11.09 -0.26
CA PRO A 105 16.86 12.54 -0.09
C PRO A 105 15.61 12.94 0.68
N ASP A 106 15.71 14.07 1.39
CA ASP A 106 14.63 14.62 2.20
C ASP A 106 13.29 14.72 1.44
N LEU A 107 12.20 14.43 2.14
CA LEU A 107 10.86 14.56 1.60
C LEU A 107 10.53 16.04 1.36
N SER A 108 10.09 16.36 0.14
CA SER A 108 9.67 17.72 -0.21
C SER A 108 8.24 18.07 0.24
N VAL A 109 7.52 17.11 0.80
CA VAL A 109 6.13 17.20 1.24
C VAL A 109 5.94 16.41 2.52
N GLY A 110 5.09 16.90 3.42
CA GLY A 110 4.82 16.28 4.72
C GLY A 110 5.06 17.23 5.89
N LEU A 111 4.95 16.70 7.10
CA LEU A 111 5.24 17.44 8.33
C LEU A 111 6.75 17.63 8.48
N THR A 112 7.16 18.80 8.98
CA THR A 112 8.53 18.93 9.49
C THR A 112 8.67 18.13 10.80
N PRO A 113 9.89 17.72 11.20
CA PRO A 113 10.10 17.02 12.47
C PRO A 113 9.56 17.79 13.68
N GLU A 114 9.66 19.12 13.67
CA GLU A 114 9.12 19.97 14.75
C GLU A 114 7.60 19.91 14.80
N ARG A 115 6.93 19.98 13.65
CA ARG A 115 5.46 19.92 13.58
C ARG A 115 4.93 18.53 13.92
N GLU A 116 5.65 17.48 13.54
CA GLU A 116 5.32 16.11 13.93
C GLU A 116 5.44 15.92 15.45
N ALA A 117 6.51 16.45 16.07
CA ALA A 117 6.69 16.40 17.52
C ALA A 117 5.62 17.18 18.31
N GLU A 118 4.96 18.17 17.72
CA GLU A 118 3.81 18.85 18.33
C GLU A 118 2.52 18.02 18.34
N LEU A 119 2.42 16.99 17.49
CA LEU A 119 1.24 16.13 17.34
C LEU A 119 1.31 14.84 18.16
N LEU A 120 2.52 14.37 18.49
CA LEU A 120 2.79 13.15 19.26
C LEU A 120 2.87 13.43 20.77
#